data_AF-A0A2R6DF31-F1
#
_entry.id   AF-A0A2R6DF31-F1
#
_cell.length_a   1.000
_cell.length_b   1.000
_cell.length_c   1.000
_cell.angle_alpha   90.00
_cell.angle_beta   90.00
_cell.angle_gamma   90.00
#
_symmetry.space_group_name_H-M   'P 1'
#
loop_
_entity.id
_entity.type
_entity.pdbx_description
1 polymer ?
#
loop_
_entity_poly.entity_id
_entity_poly.type
_entity_poly.pdbx_seq_one_letter_code
_entity_poly.pdbx_strand_id
1 'polypeptide(L)'
;MDRWSVRLRMLLSEYFVILVVALLALTLVGAYLAYPPHVDPGTEVETVEDARWSSTGQYSHQATVQRDTEVFEAGTVLRNRGSYFERVTPVLNGSFFYRYEATDGGDLQTNTTLLLVLRSVGDEGEQVYWRLAEPVGSTSATSLSPGDTVRASFSTNVSAMTDRLSAVDEQLGGTPGTKELVLQSQVNLSGTRNGEVVDRQRVYEMRVDSQGNVYSVENAGPQTDSGVLTSDEVVTASYGPLRSVGGPLLAVLSLLGCLALAVGRYRGAYEVTDADRTWLDYTETRREFEEWITAGRLPEEMLSAPRVPVDSLSGLVDVAIDSNRRVLEDRDRGLCGVFVDEVLYVYEIPTAVRTVDRTDPLAAAPATDGPSRVVAGGDAETAATERHDGDDVDRDADADGQEGATAEQPGSDDEDATGSA
;
A
#
# COMPACT_ATOMS: atom_id res chain seq x y z
N MET A 1 21.19 36.62 -25.29
CA MET A 1 21.68 35.69 -24.24
C MET A 1 20.59 35.54 -23.18
N ASP A 2 20.45 34.38 -22.55
CA ASP A 2 19.48 34.19 -21.46
C ASP A 2 20.11 34.47 -20.08
N ARG A 3 19.46 35.32 -19.27
CA ARG A 3 19.94 35.77 -17.96
C ARG A 3 20.10 34.60 -16.98
N TRP A 4 19.22 33.60 -17.06
CA TRP A 4 19.30 32.41 -16.21
C TRP A 4 20.59 31.64 -16.47
N SER A 5 20.99 31.50 -17.75
CA SER A 5 22.24 30.84 -18.12
C SER A 5 23.49 31.57 -17.61
N VAL A 6 23.51 32.91 -17.61
CA VAL A 6 24.66 33.69 -17.12
C VAL A 6 24.77 33.63 -15.60
N ARG A 7 23.64 33.79 -14.88
CA ARG A 7 23.61 33.65 -13.41
C ARG A 7 23.96 32.23 -12.95
N LEU A 8 23.51 31.21 -13.66
CA LEU A 8 23.87 29.81 -13.38
C LEU A 8 25.38 29.58 -13.57
N ARG A 9 26.00 30.14 -14.62
CA ARG A 9 27.46 30.07 -14.82
C ARG A 9 28.24 30.79 -13.73
N MET A 10 27.79 31.97 -13.28
CA MET A 10 28.42 32.66 -12.14
C MET A 10 28.41 31.78 -10.89
N LEU A 11 27.23 31.27 -10.48
CA LEU A 11 27.10 30.40 -9.31
C LEU A 11 27.93 29.11 -9.41
N LEU A 12 27.95 28.44 -10.58
CA LEU A 12 28.77 27.25 -10.79
C LEU A 12 30.28 27.56 -10.79
N SER A 13 30.69 28.78 -11.16
CA SER A 13 32.10 29.20 -11.12
C SER A 13 32.57 29.52 -9.69
N GLU A 14 31.72 30.20 -8.90
CA GLU A 14 32.03 30.66 -7.55
C GLU A 14 31.95 29.52 -6.52
N TYR A 15 30.90 28.71 -6.60
CA TYR A 15 30.67 27.60 -5.66
C TYR A 15 31.19 26.24 -6.17
N PHE A 16 31.99 26.21 -7.25
CA PHE A 16 32.48 24.98 -7.90
C PHE A 16 33.02 23.95 -6.89
N VAL A 17 33.94 24.38 -6.01
CA VAL A 17 34.59 23.50 -5.03
C VAL A 17 33.58 22.97 -4.02
N ILE A 18 32.65 23.81 -3.56
CA ILE A 18 31.61 23.45 -2.60
C ILE A 18 30.62 22.44 -3.20
N LEU A 19 30.22 22.65 -4.46
CA LEU A 19 29.34 21.73 -5.20
C LEU A 19 30.00 20.36 -5.43
N VAL A 20 31.28 20.34 -5.82
CA VAL A 20 32.04 19.09 -5.99
C VAL A 20 32.20 18.36 -4.66
N VAL A 21 32.53 19.05 -3.57
CA VAL A 21 32.64 18.44 -2.23
C VAL A 21 31.29 17.90 -1.76
N ALA A 22 30.19 18.63 -1.98
CA ALA A 22 28.84 18.16 -1.62
C ALA A 22 28.42 16.90 -2.40
N LEU A 23 28.69 16.85 -3.71
CA LEU A 23 28.40 15.68 -4.54
C LEU A 23 29.29 14.47 -4.19
N LEU A 24 30.57 14.68 -3.84
CA LEU A 24 31.42 13.61 -3.32
C LEU A 24 30.91 13.09 -1.96
N ALA A 25 30.44 13.97 -1.07
CA ALA A 25 29.82 13.56 0.19
C ALA A 25 28.54 12.75 -0.03
N LEU A 26 27.66 13.18 -0.94
CA LEU A 26 26.47 12.42 -1.35
C LEU A 26 26.83 11.07 -1.98
N THR A 27 27.94 10.99 -2.71
CA THR A 27 28.45 9.72 -3.26
C THR A 27 28.84 8.75 -2.15
N LEU A 28 29.54 9.23 -1.11
CA LEU A 28 29.90 8.42 0.06
C LEU A 28 28.68 8.00 0.88
N VAL A 29 27.69 8.89 1.06
CA VAL A 29 26.42 8.55 1.72
C VAL A 29 25.65 7.49 0.93
N GLY A 30 25.53 7.63 -0.39
CA GLY A 30 24.88 6.65 -1.25
C GLY A 30 25.57 5.27 -1.18
N ALA A 31 26.90 5.24 -1.22
CA ALA A 31 27.68 4.01 -1.09
C ALA A 31 27.54 3.36 0.30
N TYR A 32 27.51 4.16 1.37
CA TYR A 32 27.28 3.66 2.73
C TYR A 32 25.87 3.08 2.91
N LEU A 33 24.83 3.75 2.38
CA LEU A 33 23.46 3.26 2.41
C LEU A 33 23.25 2.02 1.53
N ALA A 34 24.05 1.86 0.46
CA ALA A 34 24.07 0.67 -0.36
C ALA A 34 24.76 -0.54 0.29
N TYR A 35 25.61 -0.32 1.30
CA TYR A 35 26.45 -1.39 1.85
C TYR A 35 25.64 -2.51 2.52
N PRO A 36 24.70 -2.26 3.45
CA PRO A 36 23.91 -3.34 4.05
C PRO A 36 23.15 -4.17 3.00
N PRO A 37 22.25 -3.63 2.15
CA PRO A 37 21.44 -4.47 1.27
C PRO A 37 22.20 -5.26 0.19
N HIS A 38 23.48 -4.94 -0.08
CA HIS A 38 24.28 -5.59 -1.15
C HIS A 38 25.53 -6.34 -0.68
N VAL A 39 26.08 -6.03 0.49
CA VAL A 39 27.36 -6.60 0.97
C VAL A 39 27.17 -7.41 2.25
N ASP A 40 26.36 -6.92 3.18
CA ASP A 40 26.02 -7.59 4.43
C ASP A 40 24.55 -7.33 4.77
N PRO A 41 23.60 -8.02 4.08
CA PRO A 41 22.18 -7.81 4.30
C PRO A 41 21.72 -8.24 5.69
N GLY A 42 22.54 -8.96 6.45
CA GLY A 42 22.13 -9.59 7.69
C GLY A 42 21.03 -10.64 7.44
N THR A 43 20.38 -11.02 8.54
CA THR A 43 19.39 -12.11 8.57
C THR A 43 18.10 -11.66 9.21
N GLU A 44 16.99 -12.20 8.72
CA GLU A 44 15.65 -12.02 9.27
C GLU A 44 15.10 -13.40 9.67
N VAL A 45 14.18 -13.42 10.64
CA VAL A 45 13.52 -14.66 11.07
C VAL A 45 12.18 -14.75 10.37
N GLU A 46 12.00 -15.78 9.54
CA GLU A 46 10.75 -16.09 8.86
C GLU A 46 10.10 -17.30 9.51
N THR A 47 8.86 -17.16 9.99
CA THR A 47 8.10 -18.27 10.57
C THR A 47 7.42 -19.06 9.46
N VAL A 48 7.80 -20.33 9.29
CA VAL A 48 7.33 -21.23 8.22
C VAL A 48 6.35 -22.27 8.82
N GLU A 49 5.30 -22.63 8.09
CA GLU A 49 4.41 -23.75 8.44
C GLU A 49 5.05 -25.08 7.98
N ASP A 50 5.60 -25.85 8.92
CA ASP A 50 6.20 -27.16 8.63
C ASP A 50 5.14 -28.23 8.39
N ALA A 51 4.11 -28.23 9.24
CA ALA A 51 3.10 -29.27 9.27
C ALA A 51 1.78 -28.76 9.87
N ARG A 52 0.69 -29.46 9.56
CA ARG A 52 -0.66 -29.16 10.07
C ARG A 52 -1.40 -30.43 10.44
N TRP A 53 -2.41 -30.28 11.29
CA TRP A 53 -3.24 -31.38 11.75
C TRP A 53 -4.70 -30.95 11.91
N SER A 54 -5.60 -31.93 11.88
CA SER A 54 -6.98 -31.77 12.32
C SER A 54 -7.46 -32.98 13.10
N SER A 55 -8.48 -32.80 13.92
CA SER A 55 -9.13 -33.83 14.74
C SER A 55 -10.64 -33.60 14.67
N THR A 56 -11.39 -34.60 14.23
CA THR A 56 -12.84 -34.51 14.04
C THR A 56 -13.57 -35.55 14.87
N GLY A 57 -14.52 -35.08 15.69
CA GLY A 57 -15.55 -35.90 16.32
C GLY A 57 -16.87 -35.78 15.58
N GLN A 58 -17.62 -36.86 15.40
CA GLN A 58 -18.95 -36.84 14.77
C GLN A 58 -19.86 -37.92 15.35
N TYR A 59 -21.17 -37.69 15.37
CA TYR A 59 -22.16 -38.69 15.73
C TYR A 59 -22.97 -39.16 14.51
N SER A 60 -23.25 -40.46 14.46
CA SER A 60 -24.37 -41.00 13.68
C SER A 60 -25.43 -41.55 14.63
N HIS A 61 -26.69 -41.44 14.24
CA HIS A 61 -27.80 -41.82 15.09
C HIS A 61 -28.96 -42.43 14.28
N GLN A 62 -29.64 -43.38 14.88
CA GLN A 62 -30.75 -44.11 14.29
C GLN A 62 -31.71 -44.60 15.38
N ALA A 63 -32.97 -44.76 15.04
CA ALA A 63 -33.95 -45.35 15.93
C ALA A 63 -34.82 -46.35 15.16
N THR A 64 -35.09 -47.50 15.78
CA THR A 64 -35.86 -48.58 15.17
C THR A 64 -37.30 -48.53 15.66
N VAL A 65 -38.24 -48.59 14.72
CA VAL A 65 -39.69 -48.61 14.98
C VAL A 65 -40.05 -49.89 15.72
N GLN A 66 -40.60 -49.77 16.93
CA GLN A 66 -40.89 -50.90 17.82
C GLN A 66 -42.32 -51.43 17.73
N ARG A 67 -43.24 -50.66 17.13
CA ARG A 67 -44.65 -51.04 16.94
C ARG A 67 -45.12 -50.56 15.57
N ASP A 68 -45.98 -51.35 14.94
CA ASP A 68 -46.60 -50.97 13.67
C ASP A 68 -47.46 -49.72 13.80
N THR A 69 -47.45 -48.93 12.74
CA THR A 69 -48.29 -47.75 12.53
C THR A 69 -48.69 -47.69 11.07
N GLU A 70 -49.71 -46.90 10.71
CA GLU A 70 -50.12 -46.72 9.30
C GLU A 70 -49.02 -46.12 8.40
N VAL A 71 -47.97 -45.52 8.98
CA VAL A 71 -46.88 -44.83 8.26
C VAL A 71 -45.55 -45.59 8.33
N PHE A 72 -45.33 -46.40 9.36
CA PHE A 72 -44.09 -47.15 9.58
C PHE A 72 -44.35 -48.54 10.17
N GLU A 73 -43.78 -49.57 9.54
CA GLU A 73 -43.77 -50.96 10.00
C GLU A 73 -42.75 -51.17 11.12
N ALA A 74 -43.04 -52.07 12.05
CA ALA A 74 -42.11 -52.51 13.08
C ALA A 74 -40.82 -53.09 12.46
N GLY A 75 -39.68 -52.73 13.03
CA GLY A 75 -38.35 -53.05 12.49
C GLY A 75 -37.80 -52.01 11.50
N THR A 76 -38.60 -51.04 11.02
CA THR A 76 -38.10 -49.94 10.19
C THR A 76 -37.02 -49.14 10.91
N VAL A 77 -35.84 -49.00 10.32
CA VAL A 77 -34.71 -48.24 10.89
C VAL A 77 -34.69 -46.83 10.33
N LEU A 78 -35.07 -45.85 11.15
CA LEU A 78 -34.97 -44.43 10.85
C LEU A 78 -33.54 -43.96 11.13
N ARG A 79 -32.85 -43.39 10.13
CA ARG A 79 -31.42 -42.99 10.21
C ARG A 79 -31.27 -41.48 10.06
N ASN A 80 -30.42 -40.86 10.87
CA ASN A 80 -30.02 -39.45 10.82
C ASN A 80 -31.19 -38.48 10.53
N ARG A 81 -32.36 -38.69 11.16
CA ARG A 81 -33.51 -37.79 11.04
C ARG A 81 -33.36 -36.63 12.01
N GLY A 82 -33.79 -35.43 11.60
CA GLY A 82 -33.85 -34.27 12.50
C GLY A 82 -34.77 -34.46 13.71
N SER A 83 -35.74 -35.39 13.63
CA SER A 83 -36.59 -35.77 14.76
C SER A 83 -37.11 -37.21 14.65
N TYR A 84 -37.47 -37.79 15.80
CA TYR A 84 -37.94 -39.16 15.99
C TYR A 84 -39.18 -39.20 16.88
N PHE A 85 -40.04 -40.20 16.71
CA PHE A 85 -41.29 -40.33 17.48
C PHE A 85 -41.07 -41.14 18.76
N GLU A 86 -41.00 -40.49 19.90
CA GLU A 86 -40.62 -41.08 21.19
C GLU A 86 -41.42 -42.36 21.53
N ARG A 87 -42.74 -42.33 21.38
CA ARG A 87 -43.60 -43.49 21.68
C ARG A 87 -43.36 -44.70 20.78
N VAL A 88 -42.87 -44.51 19.55
CA VAL A 88 -42.74 -45.55 18.51
C VAL A 88 -41.28 -45.99 18.33
N THR A 89 -40.34 -45.07 18.53
CA THR A 89 -38.90 -45.27 18.45
C THR A 89 -38.20 -44.80 19.75
N PRO A 90 -38.54 -45.34 20.94
CA PRO A 90 -38.04 -44.84 22.22
C PRO A 90 -36.53 -45.05 22.44
N VAL A 91 -35.92 -46.00 21.71
CA VAL A 91 -34.49 -46.30 21.82
C VAL A 91 -33.71 -45.65 20.67
N LEU A 92 -32.92 -44.64 21.01
CA LEU A 92 -31.92 -44.03 20.16
C LEU A 92 -30.64 -44.87 20.21
N ASN A 93 -30.19 -45.33 19.06
CA ASN A 93 -28.92 -46.06 18.88
C ASN A 93 -27.99 -45.21 18.02
N GLY A 94 -26.69 -45.31 18.24
CA GLY A 94 -25.76 -44.54 17.42
C GLY A 94 -24.31 -44.94 17.58
N SER A 95 -23.46 -44.15 16.95
CA SER A 95 -22.02 -44.27 17.09
C SER A 95 -21.37 -42.90 17.06
N PHE A 96 -20.49 -42.65 18.01
CA PHE A 96 -19.51 -41.58 17.94
C PHE A 96 -18.30 -42.07 17.15
N PHE A 97 -17.79 -41.21 16.28
CA PHE A 97 -16.61 -41.42 15.45
C PHE A 97 -15.55 -40.39 15.82
N TYR A 98 -14.32 -40.84 15.99
CA TYR A 98 -13.16 -39.98 16.11
C TYR A 98 -12.13 -40.32 15.03
N ARG A 99 -11.61 -39.29 14.36
CA ARG A 99 -10.53 -39.34 13.38
C ARG A 99 -9.60 -38.17 13.63
N TYR A 100 -8.32 -38.32 13.26
CA TYR A 100 -7.43 -37.19 13.07
C TYR A 100 -6.69 -37.30 11.73
N GLU A 101 -6.23 -36.17 11.22
CA GLU A 101 -5.38 -36.03 10.04
C GLU A 101 -4.12 -35.28 10.46
N ALA A 102 -2.97 -35.58 9.85
CA ALA A 102 -1.66 -35.01 10.17
C ALA A 102 -0.76 -35.09 8.93
N THR A 103 -0.07 -34.00 8.57
CA THR A 103 0.75 -33.97 7.35
C THR A 103 2.10 -34.64 7.50
N ASP A 104 2.68 -34.63 8.70
CA ASP A 104 3.96 -35.28 9.03
C ASP A 104 3.74 -36.50 9.96
N GLY A 105 2.68 -37.26 9.66
CA GLY A 105 2.37 -38.50 10.35
C GLY A 105 1.97 -38.35 11.82
N GLY A 106 1.95 -39.50 12.51
CA GLY A 106 1.58 -39.61 13.91
C GLY A 106 1.17 -41.03 14.27
N ASP A 107 1.12 -41.32 15.55
CA ASP A 107 0.43 -42.48 16.11
C ASP A 107 -0.18 -42.08 17.46
N LEU A 108 -1.51 -42.23 17.57
CA LEU A 108 -2.24 -41.86 18.78
C LEU A 108 -2.93 -43.09 19.37
N GLN A 109 -2.56 -43.45 20.61
CA GLN A 109 -3.44 -44.25 21.43
C GLN A 109 -4.66 -43.39 21.84
N THR A 110 -5.85 -43.96 21.71
CA THR A 110 -7.11 -43.32 22.09
C THR A 110 -7.90 -44.16 23.08
N ASN A 111 -8.51 -43.51 24.06
CA ASN A 111 -9.48 -44.13 24.96
C ASN A 111 -10.74 -43.27 25.02
N THR A 112 -11.81 -43.74 24.39
CA THR A 112 -13.08 -43.02 24.24
C THR A 112 -14.13 -43.60 25.18
N THR A 113 -14.65 -42.77 26.06
CA THR A 113 -15.76 -43.10 26.97
C THR A 113 -17.00 -42.28 26.59
N LEU A 114 -18.14 -42.95 26.43
CA LEU A 114 -19.44 -42.33 26.20
C LEU A 114 -20.20 -42.26 27.51
N LEU A 115 -20.50 -41.05 27.97
CA LEU A 115 -21.29 -40.78 29.16
C LEU A 115 -22.63 -40.16 28.74
N LEU A 116 -23.74 -40.75 29.19
CA LEU A 116 -25.03 -40.09 29.15
C LEU A 116 -25.15 -39.20 30.40
N VAL A 117 -25.36 -37.91 30.18
CA VAL A 117 -25.41 -36.86 31.20
C VAL A 117 -26.81 -36.29 31.26
N LEU A 118 -27.41 -36.41 32.45
CA LEU A 118 -28.64 -35.74 32.85
C LEU A 118 -28.21 -34.54 33.69
N ARG A 119 -28.58 -33.31 33.30
CA ARG A 119 -28.21 -32.09 34.07
C ARG A 119 -29.32 -31.06 34.08
N SER A 120 -29.29 -30.16 35.05
CA SER A 120 -30.01 -28.89 35.00
C SER A 120 -29.00 -27.75 35.03
N VAL A 121 -29.15 -26.81 34.09
CA VAL A 121 -28.25 -25.66 33.90
C VAL A 121 -29.03 -24.36 33.93
N GLY A 122 -28.47 -23.32 34.53
CA GLY A 122 -29.03 -21.97 34.53
C GLY A 122 -28.94 -21.30 33.16
N ASP A 123 -29.35 -20.04 33.12
CA ASP A 123 -29.26 -19.21 31.91
C ASP A 123 -27.82 -19.21 31.35
N GLU A 124 -27.70 -19.23 30.03
CA GLU A 124 -26.45 -19.33 29.25
C GLU A 124 -25.58 -20.58 29.53
N GLY A 125 -26.00 -21.47 30.43
CA GLY A 125 -25.33 -22.75 30.72
C GLY A 125 -24.14 -22.65 31.67
N GLU A 126 -23.80 -21.46 32.18
CA GLU A 126 -22.63 -21.25 33.05
C GLU A 126 -22.78 -21.94 34.42
N GLN A 127 -23.98 -21.88 35.01
CA GLN A 127 -24.27 -22.49 36.30
C GLN A 127 -24.89 -23.87 36.11
N VAL A 128 -24.27 -24.92 36.66
CA VAL A 128 -24.88 -26.24 36.77
C VAL A 128 -25.54 -26.38 38.15
N TYR A 129 -26.85 -26.66 38.21
CA TYR A 129 -27.57 -26.89 39.48
C TYR A 129 -27.37 -28.32 39.98
N TRP A 130 -27.47 -29.29 39.07
CA TRP A 130 -27.17 -30.69 39.34
C TRP A 130 -26.74 -31.41 38.07
N ARG A 131 -25.97 -32.49 38.24
CA ARG A 131 -25.47 -33.35 37.17
C ARG A 131 -25.43 -34.80 37.63
N LEU A 132 -25.97 -35.69 36.83
CA LEU A 132 -25.85 -37.14 36.94
C LEU A 132 -25.27 -37.66 35.63
N ALA A 133 -24.27 -38.55 35.69
CA ALA A 133 -23.60 -39.07 34.50
C ALA A 133 -23.41 -40.59 34.60
N GLU A 134 -23.74 -41.31 33.54
CA GLU A 134 -23.67 -42.78 33.48
C GLU A 134 -22.97 -43.25 32.20
N PRO A 135 -22.04 -44.22 32.27
CA PRO A 135 -21.38 -44.75 31.08
C PRO A 135 -22.34 -45.60 30.24
N VAL A 136 -22.43 -45.29 28.95
CA VAL A 136 -23.29 -46.01 27.96
C VAL A 136 -22.49 -46.73 26.88
N GLY A 137 -21.17 -46.55 26.85
CA GLY A 137 -20.26 -47.26 25.96
C GLY A 137 -18.81 -46.81 26.13
N SER A 138 -17.87 -47.62 25.68
CA SER A 138 -16.46 -47.23 25.57
C SER A 138 -15.77 -48.01 24.45
N THR A 139 -14.65 -47.50 23.98
CA THR A 139 -13.77 -48.15 23.01
C THR A 139 -12.37 -47.58 23.12
N SER A 140 -11.35 -48.34 22.76
CA SER A 140 -9.97 -47.88 22.72
C SER A 140 -9.24 -48.42 21.50
N ALA A 141 -8.27 -47.65 21.02
CA ALA A 141 -7.32 -48.07 20.00
C ALA A 141 -5.92 -47.80 20.54
N THR A 142 -5.05 -48.81 20.57
CA THR A 142 -3.67 -48.69 21.08
C THR A 142 -2.71 -48.03 20.10
N SER A 143 -3.12 -47.94 18.83
CA SER A 143 -2.45 -47.22 17.75
C SER A 143 -3.55 -46.73 16.82
N LEU A 144 -3.36 -45.54 16.27
CA LEU A 144 -4.28 -44.88 15.34
C LEU A 144 -3.44 -44.00 14.42
N SER A 145 -3.41 -44.32 13.14
CA SER A 145 -2.69 -43.53 12.13
C SER A 145 -3.55 -42.34 11.68
N PRO A 146 -2.97 -41.32 11.03
CA PRO A 146 -3.75 -40.30 10.35
C PRO A 146 -4.70 -40.92 9.32
N GLY A 147 -5.94 -40.45 9.29
CA GLY A 147 -7.02 -40.99 8.45
C GLY A 147 -7.76 -42.21 9.02
N ASP A 148 -7.20 -42.92 10.00
CA ASP A 148 -7.89 -44.01 10.69
C ASP A 148 -9.09 -43.49 11.51
N THR A 149 -10.02 -44.37 11.86
CA THR A 149 -11.26 -43.96 12.54
C THR A 149 -11.66 -44.92 13.64
N VAL A 150 -11.79 -44.39 14.86
CA VAL A 150 -12.29 -45.10 16.03
C VAL A 150 -13.80 -44.93 16.10
N ARG A 151 -14.52 -46.02 16.41
CA ARG A 151 -15.98 -46.02 16.58
C ARG A 151 -16.36 -46.48 17.98
N ALA A 152 -17.09 -45.63 18.70
CA ALA A 152 -17.72 -45.94 19.98
C ALA A 152 -19.24 -46.02 19.78
N SER A 153 -19.86 -47.16 20.08
CA SER A 153 -21.31 -47.34 19.91
C SER A 153 -22.06 -47.05 21.21
N PHE A 154 -23.29 -46.53 21.11
CA PHE A 154 -24.19 -46.32 22.24
C PHE A 154 -25.63 -46.74 21.92
N SER A 155 -26.40 -47.02 22.98
CA SER A 155 -27.85 -47.23 22.92
C SER A 155 -28.49 -46.60 24.16
N THR A 156 -29.54 -45.83 23.99
CA THR A 156 -30.21 -45.07 25.06
C THR A 156 -31.71 -45.06 24.83
N ASN A 157 -32.48 -45.45 25.85
CA ASN A 157 -33.92 -45.26 25.86
C ASN A 157 -34.23 -43.81 26.26
N VAL A 158 -34.57 -42.98 25.27
CA VAL A 158 -34.81 -41.54 25.45
C VAL A 158 -35.97 -41.31 26.41
N SER A 159 -37.10 -42.00 26.23
CA SER A 159 -38.28 -41.79 27.10
C SER A 159 -37.98 -42.12 28.56
N ALA A 160 -37.32 -43.25 28.83
CA ALA A 160 -36.93 -43.62 30.19
C ALA A 160 -35.92 -42.64 30.82
N MET A 161 -35.13 -41.93 30.00
CA MET A 161 -34.18 -40.93 30.47
C MET A 161 -34.83 -39.55 30.69
N THR A 162 -35.81 -39.17 29.88
CA THR A 162 -36.67 -37.99 30.10
C THR A 162 -37.52 -38.15 31.37
N ASP A 163 -38.11 -39.32 31.60
CA ASP A 163 -38.82 -39.67 32.84
C ASP A 163 -37.88 -39.53 34.05
N ARG A 164 -36.64 -40.04 33.93
CA ARG A 164 -35.62 -39.96 34.98
C ARG A 164 -35.09 -38.55 35.21
N LEU A 165 -34.91 -37.75 34.15
CA LEU A 165 -34.54 -36.33 34.21
C LEU A 165 -35.55 -35.56 35.07
N SER A 166 -36.85 -35.79 34.79
CA SER A 166 -37.96 -35.18 35.53
C SER A 166 -38.02 -35.65 36.98
N ALA A 167 -37.89 -36.96 37.22
CA ALA A 167 -37.93 -37.53 38.56
C ALA A 167 -36.77 -37.07 39.47
N VAL A 168 -35.57 -36.85 38.93
CA VAL A 168 -34.43 -36.28 39.67
C VAL A 168 -34.69 -34.82 40.02
N ASP A 169 -35.23 -34.04 39.08
CA ASP A 169 -35.56 -32.63 39.31
C ASP A 169 -36.66 -32.44 40.36
N GLU A 170 -37.72 -33.26 40.30
CA GLU A 170 -38.81 -33.27 41.29
C GLU A 170 -38.31 -33.62 42.70
N GLN A 171 -37.37 -34.57 42.83
CA GLN A 171 -36.75 -34.92 44.12
C GLN A 171 -35.95 -33.76 44.73
N LEU A 172 -35.47 -32.82 43.91
CA LEU A 172 -34.77 -31.62 44.34
C LEU A 172 -35.71 -30.43 44.59
N GLY A 173 -37.03 -30.62 44.45
CA GLY A 173 -38.04 -29.57 44.60
C GLY A 173 -38.28 -28.72 43.34
N GLY A 174 -37.72 -29.14 42.20
CA GLY A 174 -37.70 -28.40 40.95
C GLY A 174 -36.55 -27.39 40.89
N THR A 175 -35.79 -27.39 39.78
CA THR A 175 -34.76 -26.37 39.53
C THR A 175 -35.24 -25.26 38.60
N PRO A 176 -34.70 -24.03 38.72
CA PRO A 176 -35.06 -22.91 37.84
C PRO A 176 -34.40 -23.01 36.45
N GLY A 177 -33.49 -23.96 36.24
CA GLY A 177 -32.72 -24.12 35.02
C GLY A 177 -33.39 -24.96 33.92
N THR A 178 -32.76 -24.96 32.75
CA THR A 178 -33.09 -25.87 31.65
C THR A 178 -32.55 -27.26 31.93
N LYS A 179 -33.42 -28.27 31.81
CA LYS A 179 -33.09 -29.68 32.03
C LYS A 179 -32.61 -30.27 30.71
N GLU A 180 -31.41 -30.85 30.68
CA GLU A 180 -30.77 -31.35 29.47
C GLU A 180 -30.44 -32.84 29.55
N LEU A 181 -30.64 -33.54 28.43
CA LEU A 181 -30.12 -34.89 28.17
C LEU A 181 -28.99 -34.79 27.14
N VAL A 182 -27.76 -35.07 27.55
CA VAL A 182 -26.55 -34.88 26.72
C VAL A 182 -25.73 -36.16 26.67
N LEU A 183 -25.38 -36.62 25.47
CA LEU A 183 -24.37 -37.64 25.29
C LEU A 183 -22.99 -36.96 25.17
N GLN A 184 -22.15 -37.13 26.19
CA GLN A 184 -20.80 -36.59 26.23
C GLN A 184 -19.80 -37.69 25.83
N SER A 185 -18.98 -37.43 24.79
CA SER A 185 -17.93 -38.34 24.34
C SER A 185 -16.56 -37.81 24.74
N GLN A 186 -15.96 -38.47 25.74
CA GLN A 186 -14.67 -38.13 26.29
C GLN A 186 -13.59 -38.95 25.60
N VAL A 187 -12.78 -38.31 24.76
CA VAL A 187 -11.68 -38.94 24.01
C VAL A 187 -10.37 -38.53 24.67
N ASN A 188 -9.69 -39.47 25.33
CA ASN A 188 -8.34 -39.28 25.82
C ASN A 188 -7.37 -39.67 24.71
N LEU A 189 -6.42 -38.79 24.39
CA LEU A 189 -5.44 -38.92 23.32
C LEU A 189 -4.04 -38.94 23.94
N SER A 190 -3.25 -39.96 23.63
CA SER A 190 -1.86 -40.10 24.09
C SER A 190 -0.98 -40.66 22.96
N GLY A 191 0.07 -39.95 22.55
CA GLY A 191 0.96 -40.40 21.46
C GLY A 191 1.72 -39.24 20.81
N THR A 192 1.96 -39.33 19.50
CA THR A 192 2.61 -38.26 18.72
C THR A 192 1.80 -37.87 17.48
N ARG A 193 1.96 -36.63 17.02
CA ARG A 193 1.29 -36.07 15.83
C ARG A 193 2.12 -34.93 15.25
N ASN A 194 2.56 -35.05 14.00
CA ASN A 194 3.59 -34.18 13.38
C ASN A 194 4.85 -34.07 14.28
N GLY A 195 5.40 -35.20 14.71
CA GLY A 195 6.53 -35.26 15.65
C GLY A 195 6.23 -34.88 17.11
N GLU A 196 5.30 -33.95 17.35
CA GLU A 196 4.96 -33.43 18.68
C GLU A 196 4.21 -34.42 19.57
N VAL A 197 4.50 -34.38 20.87
CA VAL A 197 3.85 -35.24 21.87
C VAL A 197 2.46 -34.69 22.20
N VAL A 198 1.45 -35.55 22.10
CA VAL A 198 0.07 -35.24 22.46
C VAL A 198 -0.32 -36.07 23.67
N ASP A 199 -0.62 -35.42 24.80
CA ASP A 199 -1.35 -36.00 25.93
C ASP A 199 -2.47 -35.03 26.33
N ARG A 200 -3.71 -35.33 25.92
CA ARG A 200 -4.86 -34.47 26.22
C ARG A 200 -6.20 -35.19 26.14
N GLN A 201 -7.16 -34.68 26.91
CA GLN A 201 -8.57 -35.02 26.76
C GLN A 201 -9.27 -34.06 25.77
N ARG A 202 -10.15 -34.62 24.93
CA ARG A 202 -11.14 -33.90 24.14
C ARG A 202 -12.54 -34.34 24.55
N VAL A 203 -13.50 -33.42 24.47
CA VAL A 203 -14.89 -33.65 24.86
C VAL A 203 -15.77 -33.17 23.71
N TYR A 204 -16.64 -34.05 23.24
CA TYR A 204 -17.66 -33.77 22.24
C TYR A 204 -19.04 -33.96 22.91
N GLU A 205 -20.05 -33.17 22.53
CA GLU A 205 -21.39 -33.24 23.13
C GLU A 205 -22.47 -33.28 22.04
N MET A 206 -23.36 -34.26 22.13
CA MET A 206 -24.58 -34.38 21.33
C MET A 206 -25.78 -34.22 22.28
N ARG A 207 -26.61 -33.21 22.08
CA ARG A 207 -27.82 -32.98 22.91
C ARG A 207 -29.00 -33.74 22.32
N VAL A 208 -29.84 -34.29 23.19
CA VAL A 208 -31.15 -34.84 22.85
C VAL A 208 -32.20 -33.97 23.52
N ASP A 209 -32.99 -33.25 22.72
CA ASP A 209 -34.15 -32.51 23.19
C ASP A 209 -35.39 -33.39 23.02
N SER A 210 -36.28 -33.43 24.01
CA SER A 210 -37.57 -34.14 23.93
C SER A 210 -38.71 -33.19 24.23
N GLN A 211 -39.59 -33.01 23.24
CA GLN A 211 -40.74 -32.12 23.31
C GLN A 211 -42.03 -32.89 22.95
N GLY A 212 -42.85 -33.15 23.97
CA GLY A 212 -44.19 -33.73 23.83
C GLY A 212 -44.22 -35.24 23.53
N ASN A 213 -44.05 -35.62 22.27
CA ASN A 213 -43.99 -37.03 21.83
C ASN A 213 -42.88 -37.26 20.79
N VAL A 214 -41.98 -36.29 20.63
CA VAL A 214 -40.94 -36.24 19.60
C VAL A 214 -39.65 -35.83 20.26
N TYR A 215 -38.54 -36.45 19.87
CA TYR A 215 -37.20 -36.00 20.26
C TYR A 215 -36.35 -35.68 19.04
N SER A 216 -35.51 -34.66 19.15
CA SER A 216 -34.52 -34.24 18.16
C SER A 216 -33.10 -34.50 18.69
N VAL A 217 -32.13 -34.45 17.78
CA VAL A 217 -30.72 -34.64 18.10
C VAL A 217 -29.94 -33.45 17.55
N GLU A 218 -29.26 -32.74 18.44
CA GLU A 218 -28.43 -31.57 18.11
C GLU A 218 -26.94 -31.91 18.21
N ASN A 219 -26.09 -31.12 17.54
CA ASN A 219 -24.64 -31.25 17.56
C ASN A 219 -24.10 -32.64 17.13
N ALA A 220 -24.89 -33.40 16.37
CA ALA A 220 -24.44 -34.67 15.77
C ALA A 220 -23.46 -34.51 14.60
N GLY A 221 -23.36 -33.30 14.03
CA GLY A 221 -22.47 -32.98 12.90
C GLY A 221 -20.98 -33.09 13.23
N PRO A 222 -20.09 -32.98 12.22
CA PRO A 222 -18.65 -33.00 12.44
C PRO A 222 -18.20 -31.76 13.24
N GLN A 223 -17.56 -32.00 14.38
CA GLN A 223 -16.88 -31.00 15.19
C GLN A 223 -15.37 -31.16 14.96
N THR A 224 -14.78 -30.24 14.20
CA THR A 224 -13.36 -30.28 13.81
C THR A 224 -12.57 -29.23 14.57
N ASP A 225 -11.42 -29.65 15.08
CA ASP A 225 -10.37 -28.86 15.71
C ASP A 225 -9.08 -29.01 14.88
N SER A 226 -8.27 -27.97 14.76
CA SER A 226 -7.10 -27.96 13.87
C SER A 226 -6.00 -27.05 14.36
N GLY A 227 -4.76 -27.34 13.96
CA GLY A 227 -3.62 -26.49 14.26
C GLY A 227 -2.45 -26.71 13.31
N VAL A 228 -1.50 -25.78 13.37
CA VAL A 228 -0.25 -25.80 12.62
C VAL A 228 0.92 -25.99 13.59
N LEU A 229 2.01 -26.57 13.07
CA LEU A 229 3.34 -26.58 13.64
C LEU A 229 4.20 -25.65 12.78
N THR A 230 4.93 -24.76 13.43
CA THR A 230 5.74 -23.74 12.78
C THR A 230 7.13 -23.70 13.35
N SER A 231 8.13 -23.54 12.49
CA SER A 231 9.52 -23.29 12.85
C SER A 231 9.96 -21.93 12.33
N ASP A 232 10.92 -21.34 13.04
CA ASP A 232 11.59 -20.11 12.64
C ASP A 232 12.82 -20.45 11.78
N GLU A 233 12.84 -20.02 10.52
CA GLU A 233 14.01 -20.13 9.62
C GLU A 233 14.76 -18.79 9.56
N VAL A 234 16.09 -18.85 9.62
CA VAL A 234 16.96 -17.67 9.55
C VAL A 234 17.34 -17.43 8.08
N VAL A 235 16.58 -16.57 7.42
CA VAL A 235 16.75 -16.22 6.00
C VAL A 235 17.57 -14.94 5.83
N THR A 236 18.10 -14.71 4.62
CA THR A 236 18.75 -13.44 4.28
C THR A 236 17.72 -12.31 4.28
N ALA A 237 17.97 -11.23 5.02
CA ALA A 237 16.98 -10.15 5.15
C ALA A 237 16.70 -9.48 3.79
N SER A 238 15.42 -9.31 3.47
CA SER A 238 14.99 -8.74 2.19
C SER A 238 14.66 -7.25 2.34
N TYR A 239 15.31 -6.41 1.54
CA TYR A 239 15.10 -4.97 1.60
C TYR A 239 14.24 -4.46 0.44
N GLY A 240 13.20 -3.69 0.78
CA GLY A 240 12.33 -3.03 -0.18
C GLY A 240 13.09 -2.09 -1.14
N PRO A 241 12.52 -1.79 -2.32
CA PRO A 241 13.23 -1.17 -3.44
C PRO A 241 13.88 0.18 -3.11
N LEU A 242 13.30 0.95 -2.18
CA LEU A 242 13.87 2.24 -1.76
C LEU A 242 15.22 2.08 -1.03
N ARG A 243 15.39 1.06 -0.18
CA ARG A 243 16.68 0.74 0.46
C ARG A 243 17.64 0.10 -0.54
N SER A 244 17.16 -0.85 -1.33
CA SER A 244 18.00 -1.64 -2.24
C SER A 244 18.51 -0.85 -3.46
N VAL A 245 17.77 0.13 -3.96
CA VAL A 245 18.13 0.91 -5.16
C VAL A 245 18.49 2.37 -4.86
N GLY A 246 17.97 2.95 -3.77
CA GLY A 246 18.17 4.37 -3.46
C GLY A 246 19.64 4.77 -3.20
N GLY A 247 20.37 3.96 -2.41
CA GLY A 247 21.80 4.18 -2.14
C GLY A 247 22.68 4.17 -3.41
N PRO A 248 22.64 3.09 -4.21
CA PRO A 248 23.38 3.01 -5.46
C PRO A 248 23.03 4.13 -6.45
N LEU A 249 21.74 4.46 -6.60
CA LEU A 249 21.27 5.49 -7.52
C LEU A 249 21.74 6.90 -7.09
N LEU A 250 21.68 7.21 -5.79
CA LEU A 250 22.24 8.45 -5.24
C LEU A 250 23.75 8.56 -5.53
N ALA A 251 24.51 7.47 -5.34
CA ALA A 251 25.93 7.46 -5.60
C ALA A 251 26.27 7.68 -7.09
N VAL A 252 25.58 6.98 -8.00
CA VAL A 252 25.78 7.12 -9.45
C VAL A 252 25.39 8.51 -9.94
N LEU A 253 24.24 9.04 -9.54
CA LEU A 253 23.82 10.39 -9.95
C LEU A 253 24.77 11.47 -9.41
N SER A 254 25.24 11.34 -8.18
CA SER A 254 26.20 12.28 -7.59
C SER A 254 27.55 12.26 -8.31
N LEU A 255 28.04 11.06 -8.66
CA LEU A 255 29.27 10.89 -9.43
C LEU A 255 29.14 11.46 -10.86
N LEU A 256 28.00 11.23 -11.53
CA LEU A 256 27.70 11.80 -12.84
C LEU A 256 27.58 13.34 -12.78
N GLY A 257 27.01 13.89 -11.70
CA GLY A 257 26.99 15.33 -11.43
C GLY A 257 28.41 15.90 -11.28
N CYS A 258 29.27 15.25 -10.49
CA CYS A 258 30.69 15.59 -10.38
C CYS A 258 31.41 15.57 -11.73
N LEU A 259 31.18 14.53 -12.54
CA LEU A 259 31.77 14.40 -13.87
C LEU A 259 31.28 15.51 -14.81
N ALA A 260 29.99 15.83 -14.81
CA ALA A 260 29.41 16.91 -15.60
C ALA A 260 30.00 18.28 -15.21
N LEU A 261 30.16 18.55 -13.91
CA LEU A 261 30.84 19.75 -13.42
C LEU A 261 32.31 19.79 -13.87
N ALA A 262 33.06 18.70 -13.73
CA ALA A 262 34.46 18.64 -14.16
C ALA A 262 34.63 18.85 -15.67
N VAL A 263 33.78 18.21 -16.49
CA VAL A 263 33.78 18.36 -17.96
C VAL A 263 33.38 19.78 -18.38
N GLY A 264 32.36 20.37 -17.74
CA GLY A 264 31.97 21.75 -18.00
C GLY A 264 33.08 22.76 -17.64
N ARG A 265 33.77 22.54 -16.51
CA ARG A 265 34.90 23.36 -16.09
C ARG A 265 36.10 23.25 -17.03
N TYR A 266 36.38 22.05 -17.53
CA TYR A 266 37.44 21.78 -18.52
C TYR A 266 37.14 22.42 -19.88
N ARG A 267 35.86 22.44 -20.29
CA ARG A 267 35.40 23.09 -21.53
C ARG A 267 35.22 24.62 -21.43
N GLY A 268 35.60 25.24 -20.31
CA GLY A 268 35.42 26.68 -20.09
C GLY A 268 33.95 27.13 -19.96
N ALA A 269 32.99 26.21 -19.80
CA ALA A 269 31.56 26.52 -19.88
C ALA A 269 31.04 27.40 -18.73
N TYR A 270 31.85 27.61 -17.68
CA TYR A 270 31.55 28.44 -16.51
C TYR A 270 32.39 29.73 -16.47
N GLU A 271 33.17 30.01 -17.51
CA GLU A 271 33.93 31.26 -17.57
C GLU A 271 32.96 32.39 -17.90
N VAL A 272 32.84 33.32 -16.95
CA VAL A 272 32.03 34.54 -17.07
C VAL A 272 32.99 35.68 -17.35
N THR A 273 32.91 36.23 -18.55
CA THR A 273 33.78 37.32 -18.98
C THR A 273 33.31 38.64 -18.39
N ASP A 274 34.18 39.66 -18.37
CA ASP A 274 33.77 41.00 -17.95
C ASP A 274 32.71 41.58 -18.89
N ALA A 275 32.68 41.18 -20.15
CA ALA A 275 31.59 41.50 -21.09
C ALA A 275 30.24 40.91 -20.64
N ASP A 276 30.20 39.68 -20.13
CA ASP A 276 28.97 39.07 -19.60
C ASP A 276 28.48 39.79 -18.34
N ARG A 277 29.39 40.25 -17.47
CA ARG A 277 29.07 41.05 -16.28
C ARG A 277 28.50 42.41 -16.67
N THR A 278 29.18 43.14 -17.55
CA THR A 278 28.72 44.45 -18.06
C THR A 278 27.40 44.34 -18.81
N TRP A 279 27.18 43.24 -19.53
CA TRP A 279 25.90 42.97 -20.20
C TRP A 279 24.77 42.74 -19.20
N LEU A 280 25.01 41.96 -18.14
CA LEU A 280 24.01 41.70 -17.11
C LEU A 280 23.64 42.98 -16.35
N ASP A 281 24.65 43.74 -15.91
CA ASP A 281 24.53 45.01 -15.19
C ASP A 281 23.66 46.02 -15.95
N TYR A 282 24.05 46.37 -17.19
CA TYR A 282 23.26 47.25 -18.06
C TYR A 282 21.83 46.74 -18.27
N THR A 283 21.64 45.43 -18.50
CA THR A 283 20.32 44.85 -18.76
C THR A 283 19.42 44.88 -17.53
N GLU A 284 19.98 44.78 -16.33
CA GLU A 284 19.26 44.86 -15.06
C GLU A 284 18.85 46.31 -14.77
N THR A 285 19.79 47.26 -14.83
CA THR A 285 19.50 48.71 -14.69
C THR A 285 18.52 49.22 -15.75
N ARG A 286 18.66 48.80 -17.02
CA ARG A 286 17.76 49.21 -18.12
C ARG A 286 16.32 48.74 -17.91
N ARG A 287 16.14 47.61 -17.19
CA ARG A 287 14.81 47.08 -16.85
C ARG A 287 14.24 47.75 -15.61
N GLU A 288 15.06 48.00 -14.59
CA GLU A 288 14.66 48.74 -13.39
C GLU A 288 14.05 50.10 -13.76
N PHE A 289 14.71 50.82 -14.68
CA PHE A 289 14.25 52.11 -15.17
C PHE A 289 13.44 52.04 -16.48
N GLU A 290 12.78 50.91 -16.76
CA GLU A 290 12.04 50.74 -18.03
C GLU A 290 10.93 51.78 -18.21
N GLU A 291 10.27 52.17 -17.13
CA GLU A 291 9.24 53.22 -17.15
C GLU A 291 9.77 54.61 -17.51
N TRP A 292 11.09 54.87 -17.35
CA TRP A 292 11.74 56.17 -17.59
C TRP A 292 12.45 56.27 -18.95
N ILE A 293 12.72 55.12 -19.60
CA ILE A 293 13.56 55.04 -20.81
C ILE A 293 12.72 54.61 -22.02
N THR A 294 12.57 55.50 -22.99
CA THR A 294 11.84 55.28 -24.25
C THR A 294 12.81 55.00 -25.40
N ALA A 295 12.59 53.92 -26.15
CA ALA A 295 13.36 53.65 -27.36
C ALA A 295 12.98 54.63 -28.48
N GLY A 296 13.98 55.25 -29.12
CA GLY A 296 13.77 56.24 -30.17
C GLY A 296 15.07 56.85 -30.66
N ARG A 297 15.12 57.23 -31.95
CA ARG A 297 16.30 57.85 -32.55
C ARG A 297 16.41 59.32 -32.14
N LEU A 298 17.59 59.76 -31.70
CA LEU A 298 17.82 61.17 -31.38
C LEU A 298 17.82 62.03 -32.67
N PRO A 299 17.11 63.17 -32.72
CA PRO A 299 17.22 64.14 -33.81
C PRO A 299 18.65 64.66 -33.98
N GLU A 300 19.05 64.96 -35.22
CA GLU A 300 20.41 65.46 -35.52
C GLU A 300 20.67 66.87 -34.94
N GLU A 301 19.59 67.64 -34.76
CA GLU A 301 19.59 68.93 -34.06
C GLU A 301 20.05 68.77 -32.60
N MET A 302 19.48 67.80 -31.87
CA MET A 302 19.89 67.48 -30.49
C MET A 302 21.34 66.97 -30.41
N LEU A 303 21.81 66.25 -31.42
CA LEU A 303 23.20 65.77 -31.48
C LEU A 303 24.22 66.89 -31.76
N SER A 304 23.77 68.03 -32.27
CA SER A 304 24.61 69.20 -32.55
C SER A 304 24.79 70.12 -31.32
N ALA A 305 24.03 69.88 -30.25
CA ALA A 305 24.12 70.60 -28.98
C ALA A 305 25.38 70.24 -28.16
N PRO A 306 25.82 71.09 -27.22
CA PRO A 306 26.81 70.74 -26.20
C PRO A 306 26.44 69.44 -25.48
N ARG A 307 27.43 68.55 -25.32
CA ARG A 307 27.22 67.22 -24.72
C ARG A 307 27.92 67.08 -23.38
N VAL A 308 27.23 66.47 -22.41
CA VAL A 308 27.78 66.09 -21.11
C VAL A 308 27.73 64.57 -20.99
N PRO A 309 28.89 63.88 -20.92
CA PRO A 309 28.91 62.44 -20.68
C PRO A 309 28.47 62.14 -19.24
N VAL A 310 27.73 61.06 -19.06
CA VAL A 310 27.31 60.52 -17.76
C VAL A 310 27.86 59.10 -17.63
N ASP A 311 28.46 58.76 -16.49
CA ASP A 311 29.22 57.51 -16.32
C ASP A 311 28.34 56.26 -16.14
N SER A 312 27.05 56.40 -15.79
CA SER A 312 26.12 55.30 -15.59
C SER A 312 24.73 55.57 -16.16
N LEU A 313 24.01 54.50 -16.53
CA LEU A 313 22.61 54.61 -17.00
C LEU A 313 21.70 55.13 -15.88
N SER A 314 21.90 54.71 -14.64
CA SER A 314 21.16 55.20 -13.47
C SER A 314 21.32 56.71 -13.31
N GLY A 315 22.56 57.23 -13.37
CA GLY A 315 22.80 58.67 -13.26
C GLY A 315 22.19 59.49 -14.40
N LEU A 316 22.02 58.90 -15.59
CA LEU A 316 21.29 59.54 -16.69
C LEU A 316 19.77 59.55 -16.45
N VAL A 317 19.23 58.50 -15.81
CA VAL A 317 17.82 58.45 -15.39
C VAL A 317 17.55 59.46 -14.28
N ASP A 318 18.44 59.62 -13.30
CA ASP A 318 18.33 60.65 -12.26
C ASP A 318 18.20 62.05 -12.89
N VAL A 319 19.04 62.38 -13.88
CA VAL A 319 18.96 63.63 -14.66
C VAL A 319 17.61 63.76 -15.41
N ALA A 320 17.06 62.66 -15.91
CA ALA A 320 15.73 62.67 -16.55
C ALA A 320 14.61 62.95 -15.53
N ILE A 321 14.68 62.35 -14.35
CA ILE A 321 13.70 62.55 -13.26
C ILE A 321 13.74 64.00 -12.76
N ASP A 322 14.93 64.52 -12.42
CA ASP A 322 15.12 65.88 -11.91
C ASP A 322 14.69 66.96 -12.91
N SER A 323 14.87 66.72 -14.22
CA SER A 323 14.43 67.63 -15.28
C SER A 323 12.97 67.43 -15.73
N ASN A 324 12.27 66.44 -15.17
CA ASN A 324 10.95 65.98 -15.62
C ASN A 324 10.92 65.72 -17.14
N ARG A 325 11.83 64.85 -17.58
CA ARG A 325 12.03 64.36 -18.94
C ARG A 325 12.06 62.83 -18.95
N ARG A 326 12.26 62.25 -20.13
CA ARG A 326 12.47 60.82 -20.33
C ARG A 326 13.81 60.60 -21.00
N VAL A 327 14.47 59.49 -20.71
CA VAL A 327 15.67 59.07 -21.44
C VAL A 327 15.26 58.54 -22.80
N LEU A 328 15.91 58.99 -23.87
CA LEU A 328 15.79 58.44 -25.21
C LEU A 328 16.92 57.44 -25.47
N GLU A 329 16.57 56.18 -25.76
CA GLU A 329 17.50 55.11 -26.12
C GLU A 329 17.58 54.98 -27.65
N ASP A 330 18.66 55.50 -28.25
CA ASP A 330 19.01 55.39 -29.67
C ASP A 330 19.98 54.21 -29.85
N ARG A 331 19.41 53.02 -30.11
CA ARG A 331 20.18 51.78 -30.29
C ARG A 331 21.04 51.76 -31.55
N ASP A 332 20.61 52.45 -32.60
CA ASP A 332 21.36 52.54 -33.86
C ASP A 332 22.73 53.20 -33.62
N ARG A 333 22.73 54.28 -32.82
CA ARG A 333 23.94 54.99 -32.41
C ARG A 333 24.59 54.42 -31.14
N GLY A 334 23.84 53.62 -30.37
CA GLY A 334 24.29 52.99 -29.13
C GLY A 334 24.35 53.96 -27.94
N LEU A 335 23.49 54.97 -27.91
CA LEU A 335 23.50 56.05 -26.91
C LEU A 335 22.14 56.17 -26.23
N CYS A 336 22.16 56.37 -24.92
CA CYS A 336 21.01 56.89 -24.18
C CYS A 336 21.22 58.39 -23.95
N GLY A 337 20.19 59.23 -24.09
CA GLY A 337 20.33 60.67 -23.90
C GLY A 337 19.10 61.38 -23.33
N VAL A 338 19.35 62.49 -22.64
CA VAL A 338 18.34 63.40 -22.05
C VAL A 338 18.67 64.83 -22.47
N PHE A 339 17.68 65.56 -22.98
CA PHE A 339 17.85 66.93 -23.45
C PHE A 339 17.25 67.93 -22.46
N VAL A 340 18.08 68.80 -21.91
CA VAL A 340 17.70 69.80 -20.89
C VAL A 340 18.37 71.12 -21.27
N ASP A 341 17.57 72.18 -21.44
CA ASP A 341 18.03 73.57 -21.62
C ASP A 341 19.21 73.73 -22.60
N GLU A 342 19.02 73.23 -23.82
CA GLU A 342 20.00 73.23 -24.93
C GLU A 342 21.26 72.38 -24.72
N VAL A 343 21.31 71.54 -23.68
CA VAL A 343 22.40 70.59 -23.39
C VAL A 343 21.91 69.14 -23.51
N LEU A 344 22.72 68.29 -24.14
CA LEU A 344 22.47 66.85 -24.24
C LEU A 344 23.32 66.08 -23.22
N TYR A 345 22.69 65.53 -22.20
CA TYR A 345 23.31 64.52 -21.32
C TYR A 345 23.28 63.17 -22.04
N VAL A 346 24.39 62.44 -22.04
CA VAL A 346 24.54 61.19 -22.81
C VAL A 346 25.28 60.11 -22.01
N TYR A 347 24.71 58.91 -22.02
CA TYR A 347 25.34 57.67 -21.56
C TYR A 347 25.62 56.78 -22.76
N GLU A 348 26.84 56.25 -22.84
CA GLU A 348 27.25 55.32 -23.89
C GLU A 348 26.85 53.89 -23.51
N ILE A 349 25.93 53.27 -24.27
CA ILE A 349 25.56 51.86 -24.06
C ILE A 349 26.82 51.00 -24.20
N PRO A 350 27.19 50.12 -23.26
CA PRO A 350 28.46 49.40 -23.34
C PRO A 350 28.59 48.55 -24.61
N THR A 351 29.79 48.48 -25.19
CA THR A 351 30.04 47.72 -26.43
C THR A 351 29.65 46.25 -26.32
N ALA A 352 29.80 45.64 -25.14
CA ALA A 352 29.35 44.27 -24.83
C ALA A 352 27.83 44.08 -25.00
N VAL A 353 27.03 45.12 -24.83
CA VAL A 353 25.58 45.12 -25.09
C VAL A 353 25.32 45.35 -26.58
N ARG A 354 25.97 46.36 -27.17
CA ARG A 354 25.82 46.70 -28.61
C ARG A 354 26.19 45.55 -29.54
N THR A 355 27.11 44.67 -29.16
CA THR A 355 27.49 43.49 -29.95
C THR A 355 26.49 42.34 -29.82
N VAL A 356 25.93 42.11 -28.63
CA VAL A 356 24.94 41.04 -28.42
C VAL A 356 23.63 41.34 -29.16
N ASP A 357 23.16 42.59 -29.17
CA ASP A 357 21.93 43.02 -29.89
C ASP A 357 22.08 42.92 -31.43
N ARG A 358 23.31 43.03 -31.96
CA ARG A 358 23.61 42.87 -33.41
C ARG A 358 23.72 41.42 -33.88
N THR A 359 23.85 40.46 -32.97
CA THR A 359 23.90 39.04 -33.35
C THR A 359 22.51 38.41 -33.46
N ASP A 360 21.43 39.19 -33.32
CA ASP A 360 20.07 38.74 -33.59
C ASP A 360 19.88 38.55 -35.12
N PRO A 361 19.61 37.32 -35.63
CA PRO A 361 19.64 37.04 -37.06
C PRO A 361 18.57 37.75 -37.92
N LEU A 362 17.64 38.49 -37.31
CA LEU A 362 16.44 39.01 -37.98
C LEU A 362 16.54 40.45 -38.52
N ALA A 363 17.64 41.17 -38.28
CA ALA A 363 17.76 42.60 -38.59
C ALA A 363 18.60 42.99 -39.83
N ALA A 364 19.18 42.01 -40.56
CA ALA A 364 20.10 42.27 -41.67
C ALA A 364 19.47 42.04 -43.06
N ALA A 365 18.87 43.08 -43.63
CA ALA A 365 18.45 43.09 -45.04
C ALA A 365 19.51 43.78 -45.93
N PRO A 366 20.12 43.11 -46.92
CA PRO A 366 21.04 43.75 -47.86
C PRO A 366 20.27 44.39 -49.02
N ALA A 367 20.49 45.68 -49.26
CA ALA A 367 20.00 46.36 -50.45
C ALA A 367 20.81 45.96 -51.69
N THR A 368 20.11 45.63 -52.78
CA THR A 368 20.68 45.25 -54.08
C THR A 368 21.10 46.45 -54.92
N ASP A 369 22.18 46.31 -55.70
CA ASP A 369 22.24 46.91 -57.04
C ASP A 369 22.97 45.97 -58.02
N GLY A 370 22.58 46.01 -59.30
CA GLY A 370 23.04 45.11 -60.38
C GLY A 370 24.23 45.65 -61.19
N PRO A 371 24.59 45.08 -62.39
CA PRO A 371 23.67 44.36 -63.31
C PRO A 371 24.22 43.12 -64.09
N SER A 372 23.27 42.22 -64.42
CA SER A 372 23.09 41.40 -65.66
C SER A 372 24.21 40.55 -66.34
N ARG A 373 23.76 39.36 -66.83
CA ARG A 373 24.35 38.42 -67.83
C ARG A 373 25.51 37.53 -67.33
N VAL A 374 25.64 36.23 -67.67
CA VAL A 374 25.07 35.37 -68.76
C VAL A 374 24.65 33.96 -68.24
N VAL A 375 23.83 33.25 -69.02
CA VAL A 375 23.25 31.90 -68.81
C VAL A 375 24.24 30.73 -68.98
N ALA A 376 24.17 29.72 -68.09
CA ALA A 376 24.24 28.24 -68.30
C ALA A 376 24.45 27.53 -66.93
N GLY A 377 23.91 26.34 -66.61
CA GLY A 377 22.92 25.49 -67.28
C GLY A 377 22.94 24.05 -66.69
N GLY A 378 21.76 23.48 -66.35
CA GLY A 378 21.56 22.09 -65.91
C GLY A 378 22.06 21.72 -64.50
N ASP A 379 21.56 20.67 -63.83
CA ASP A 379 20.34 19.86 -64.01
C ASP A 379 20.07 19.09 -62.69
N ALA A 380 18.79 18.82 -62.38
CA ALA A 380 18.26 17.80 -61.44
C ALA A 380 18.77 17.79 -59.96
N GLU A 381 18.02 17.32 -58.95
CA GLU A 381 16.84 16.45 -58.97
C GLU A 381 15.86 16.75 -57.81
N THR A 382 14.57 16.49 -58.06
CA THR A 382 13.47 16.32 -57.09
C THR A 382 13.77 15.23 -56.03
N ALA A 383 13.11 15.12 -54.87
CA ALA A 383 11.71 15.37 -54.48
C ALA A 383 11.64 15.87 -53.00
N ALA A 384 10.67 16.68 -52.54
CA ALA A 384 9.22 16.40 -52.34
C ALA A 384 8.99 15.09 -51.54
N THR A 385 8.20 15.02 -50.45
CA THR A 385 6.87 15.60 -50.13
C THR A 385 6.75 15.54 -48.57
N GLU A 386 6.32 16.56 -47.80
CA GLU A 386 4.91 16.98 -47.51
C GLU A 386 4.02 15.82 -46.99
N ARG A 387 3.08 15.92 -46.03
CA ARG A 387 2.43 16.95 -45.17
C ARG A 387 1.94 16.21 -43.88
N HIS A 388 1.79 16.79 -42.69
CA HIS A 388 0.92 17.88 -42.20
C HIS A 388 -0.60 17.56 -42.20
N ASP A 389 -1.11 17.43 -40.96
CA ASP A 389 -2.43 17.70 -40.38
C ASP A 389 -3.74 17.12 -40.95
N GLY A 390 -4.66 16.91 -40.00
CA GLY A 390 -6.02 16.41 -40.16
C GLY A 390 -6.67 16.25 -38.79
N ASP A 391 -6.97 17.39 -38.15
CA ASP A 391 -7.82 17.49 -36.95
C ASP A 391 -9.24 16.97 -37.26
N ASP A 392 -9.95 16.41 -36.27
CA ASP A 392 -11.32 16.81 -35.93
C ASP A 392 -11.97 15.99 -34.80
N VAL A 393 -12.94 16.64 -34.18
CA VAL A 393 -13.66 16.29 -32.95
C VAL A 393 -14.97 15.54 -33.26
N ASP A 394 -15.38 14.53 -32.44
CA ASP A 394 -16.69 14.57 -31.77
C ASP A 394 -16.93 13.51 -30.66
N ARG A 395 -18.11 13.62 -30.03
CA ARG A 395 -18.47 13.16 -28.68
C ARG A 395 -19.26 11.84 -28.60
N ASP A 396 -19.63 11.52 -27.35
CA ASP A 396 -20.76 10.67 -26.88
C ASP A 396 -20.56 9.13 -26.95
N ALA A 397 -21.05 8.31 -26.01
CA ALA A 397 -21.51 8.53 -24.62
C ALA A 397 -21.65 7.18 -23.86
N ASP A 398 -21.70 7.27 -22.53
CA ASP A 398 -22.38 6.38 -21.55
C ASP A 398 -21.97 4.92 -21.23
N ALA A 399 -22.18 4.61 -19.93
CA ALA A 399 -22.56 3.34 -19.28
C ALA A 399 -21.49 2.22 -19.06
N ASP A 400 -21.46 1.50 -17.92
CA ASP A 400 -22.06 1.67 -16.56
C ASP A 400 -21.40 0.66 -15.56
N GLY A 401 -21.61 0.84 -14.24
CA GLY A 401 -21.19 -0.06 -13.15
C GLY A 401 -19.73 0.10 -12.70
N GLN A 402 -19.31 -0.18 -11.47
CA GLN A 402 -19.95 -0.64 -10.21
C GLN A 402 -18.94 -0.30 -9.06
N GLU A 403 -19.25 -0.18 -7.77
CA GLU A 403 -20.48 -0.35 -6.97
C GLU A 403 -20.41 0.57 -5.71
N GLY A 404 -21.50 0.75 -4.95
CA GLY A 404 -21.52 1.51 -3.70
C GLY A 404 -21.54 0.62 -2.45
N ALA A 405 -20.69 0.91 -1.46
CA ALA A 405 -20.73 0.28 -0.14
C ALA A 405 -20.50 1.31 0.98
N THR A 406 -21.55 1.57 1.76
CA THR A 406 -21.52 2.45 2.94
C THR A 406 -21.01 1.67 4.15
N ALA A 407 -20.12 2.27 4.94
CA ALA A 407 -19.79 1.80 6.29
C ALA A 407 -19.66 2.99 7.24
N GLU A 408 -20.67 3.19 8.07
CA GLU A 408 -20.59 4.11 9.21
C GLU A 408 -19.79 3.48 10.35
N GLN A 409 -18.99 4.28 11.05
CA GLN A 409 -18.30 3.87 12.27
C GLN A 409 -18.29 5.03 13.28
N PRO A 410 -18.97 4.86 14.41
CA PRO A 410 -18.57 5.43 15.69
C PRO A 410 -18.45 4.32 16.75
N GLY A 411 -17.67 4.46 17.81
CA GLY A 411 -16.75 5.54 18.18
C GLY A 411 -15.87 5.06 19.33
N SER A 412 -14.75 5.75 19.55
CA SER A 412 -13.91 5.57 20.73
C SER A 412 -14.59 6.15 21.98
N ASP A 413 -14.52 5.44 23.10
CA ASP A 413 -14.46 6.07 24.43
C ASP A 413 -13.54 5.21 25.31
N ASP A 414 -12.64 5.88 26.03
CA ASP A 414 -11.64 5.34 26.96
C ASP A 414 -11.54 6.36 28.12
N GLU A 415 -11.04 5.96 29.30
CA GLU A 415 -11.04 6.73 30.56
C GLU A 415 -12.45 6.92 31.22
N ASP A 416 -12.63 7.01 32.54
CA ASP A 416 -11.68 7.17 33.65
C ASP A 416 -12.17 6.47 34.97
N ALA A 417 -11.40 6.63 36.04
CA ALA A 417 -11.32 5.75 37.20
C ALA A 417 -12.19 6.09 38.44
N THR A 418 -12.23 5.10 39.35
CA THR A 418 -12.39 5.22 40.82
C THR A 418 -13.67 5.81 41.43
N GLY A 419 -14.26 5.04 42.36
CA GLY A 419 -15.20 5.53 43.37
C GLY A 419 -15.26 4.61 44.59
N SER A 420 -14.84 5.10 45.75
CA SER A 420 -14.86 4.35 47.02
C SER A 420 -16.21 4.43 47.73
N ALA A 421 -16.65 3.33 48.35
CA ALA A 421 -17.53 3.29 49.52
C ALA A 421 -17.33 1.98 50.30
#